data_AF-A0AA95H2Q4-F1
#
_entry.id   AF-A0AA95H2Q4-F1
#
_cell.length_a   1.000
_cell.length_b   1.000
_cell.length_c   1.000
_cell.angle_alpha   90.00
_cell.angle_beta   90.00
_cell.angle_gamma   90.00
#
_symmetry.space_group_name_H-M   'P 1'
#
loop_
_entity.id
_entity.type
_entity.pdbx_description
1 polymer ?
#
loop_
_entity_poly.entity_id
_entity_poly.type
_entity_poly.pdbx_seq_one_letter_code
_entity_poly.pdbx_strand_id
1 'polypeptide(L)'
;MNGTSTLISEARISRGSQKVIASVVGMLCIFIVVTSIPSGVLLISAGLVAVIALLTVSVLRIRVTVEATEQSLTVRCRPFYSRAIPLEDVVDASPAPSSSMTEGFGVRYLGQRTWGLLVGGPAIVLETPGRTWLISTPDPESTAASVLAHASTLKDR
;
A
#
# COMPACT_ATOMS: atom_id res chain seq x y z
N MET A 1 -0.81 -11.96 -26.32
CA MET A 1 0.00 -12.98 -25.61
C MET A 1 -0.16 -12.73 -24.13
N ASN A 2 -0.87 -13.59 -23.42
CA ASN A 2 -1.03 -13.48 -21.97
C ASN A 2 0.27 -13.98 -21.33
N GLY A 3 1.21 -13.06 -21.09
CA GLY A 3 2.39 -13.37 -20.28
C GLY A 3 1.94 -13.79 -18.89
N THR A 4 2.41 -14.93 -18.43
CA THR A 4 2.11 -15.46 -17.09
C THR A 4 2.59 -14.44 -16.05
N SER A 5 1.66 -13.77 -15.36
CA SER A 5 1.98 -12.83 -14.30
C SER A 5 2.21 -13.60 -13.00
N THR A 6 3.41 -13.49 -12.43
CA THR A 6 3.77 -14.11 -11.15
C THR A 6 3.60 -13.09 -10.04
N LEU A 7 2.75 -13.39 -9.05
CA LEU A 7 2.65 -12.56 -7.84
C LEU A 7 3.90 -12.79 -6.99
N ILE A 8 4.74 -11.76 -6.86
CA ILE A 8 5.94 -11.81 -6.01
C ILE A 8 5.58 -11.53 -4.56
N SER A 9 4.77 -10.51 -4.33
CA SER A 9 4.45 -10.06 -2.96
C SER A 9 3.09 -9.39 -2.87
N GLU A 10 2.42 -9.59 -1.73
CA GLU A 10 1.21 -8.88 -1.34
C GLU A 10 1.34 -8.41 0.13
N ALA A 11 1.32 -7.11 0.34
CA ALA A 11 1.26 -6.49 1.66
C ALA A 11 -0.12 -5.92 1.96
N ARG A 12 -0.53 -6.05 3.22
CA ARG A 12 -1.77 -5.47 3.76
C ARG A 12 -1.48 -4.79 5.07
N ILE A 13 -2.38 -3.88 5.46
CA ILE A 13 -2.32 -3.26 6.80
C ILE A 13 -2.32 -4.37 7.87
N SER A 14 -1.39 -4.28 8.82
CA SER A 14 -1.24 -5.29 9.87
C SER A 14 -2.52 -5.44 10.69
N ARG A 15 -2.84 -6.65 11.16
CA ARG A 15 -4.02 -6.88 12.00
C ARG A 15 -4.01 -6.01 13.27
N GLY A 16 -2.83 -5.70 13.81
CA GLY A 16 -2.67 -4.80 14.94
C GLY A 16 -3.13 -3.38 14.59
N SER A 17 -2.59 -2.82 13.52
CA SER A 17 -2.99 -1.49 13.03
C SER A 17 -4.47 -1.43 12.65
N GLN A 18 -5.01 -2.47 12.01
CA GLN A 18 -6.44 -2.55 11.69
C GLN A 18 -7.31 -2.48 12.94
N LYS A 19 -6.96 -3.21 14.01
CA LYS A 19 -7.68 -3.17 15.28
C LYS A 19 -7.62 -1.79 15.93
N VAL A 20 -6.45 -1.14 15.93
CA VAL A 20 -6.29 0.22 16.49
C VAL A 20 -7.16 1.21 15.73
N ILE A 21 -7.08 1.22 14.39
CA ILE A 21 -7.88 2.11 13.54
C ILE A 21 -9.39 1.87 13.79
N ALA A 22 -9.83 0.61 13.75
CA ALA A 22 -11.23 0.26 13.96
C ALA A 22 -11.75 0.66 15.35
N SER A 23 -10.93 0.49 16.40
CA SER A 23 -11.27 0.86 17.76
C SER A 23 -11.42 2.39 17.92
N VAL A 24 -10.43 3.15 17.46
CA VAL A 24 -10.44 4.63 17.57
C VAL A 24 -11.61 5.22 16.77
N VAL A 25 -11.79 4.78 15.52
CA VAL A 25 -12.89 5.26 14.68
C VAL A 25 -14.24 4.82 15.25
N GLY A 26 -14.36 3.58 15.72
CA GLY A 26 -15.60 3.07 16.33
C GLY A 26 -16.02 3.91 17.53
N MET A 27 -15.07 4.24 18.41
CA MET A 27 -15.31 5.11 19.57
C MET A 27 -15.76 6.51 19.14
N LEU A 28 -15.12 7.10 18.13
CA LEU A 28 -15.52 8.40 17.56
C LEU A 28 -16.96 8.36 17.00
N CYS A 29 -17.30 7.33 16.24
CA CYS A 29 -18.65 7.17 15.68
C CYS A 29 -19.71 7.04 16.78
N ILE A 30 -19.43 6.26 17.82
CA ILE A 30 -20.34 6.14 18.98
C ILE A 30 -20.52 7.49 19.67
N PHE A 31 -19.42 8.22 19.89
CA PHE A 31 -19.47 9.54 20.50
C PHE A 31 -20.31 10.54 19.69
N ILE A 32 -20.15 10.56 18.37
CA ILE A 32 -20.95 11.40 17.46
C ILE A 32 -22.44 11.06 17.61
N VAL A 33 -22.81 9.78 17.60
CA VAL A 33 -24.22 9.35 17.72
C VAL A 33 -24.81 9.74 19.07
N VAL A 34 -24.12 9.45 20.18
CA VAL A 34 -24.62 9.74 21.54
C VAL A 34 -24.85 11.23 21.74
N THR A 35 -23.91 12.07 21.28
CA THR A 35 -24.01 13.53 21.42
C THR A 35 -25.03 14.17 20.47
N SER A 36 -25.45 13.46 19.41
CA SER A 36 -26.44 13.98 18.46
C SER A 36 -27.90 13.67 18.80
N ILE A 37 -28.15 12.79 19.78
CA ILE A 37 -29.48 12.53 20.33
C ILE A 37 -30.09 13.80 20.96
N PRO A 38 -29.45 14.48 21.93
CA PRO A 38 -30.05 15.64 22.58
C PRO A 38 -30.14 16.88 21.68
N SER A 39 -29.33 16.95 20.62
CA SER A 39 -29.26 18.11 19.72
C SER A 39 -30.21 18.05 18.53
N GLY A 40 -30.96 16.94 18.35
CA GLY A 40 -31.96 16.81 17.30
C GLY A 40 -31.41 16.67 15.86
N VAL A 41 -30.09 16.55 15.69
CA VAL A 41 -29.41 16.45 14.39
C VAL A 41 -29.06 15.00 13.99
N LEU A 42 -29.73 14.01 14.60
CA LEU A 42 -29.39 12.59 14.48
C LEU A 42 -29.26 12.10 13.03
N LEU A 43 -30.12 12.56 12.11
CA LEU A 43 -30.07 12.17 10.69
C LEU A 43 -28.77 12.64 10.01
N ILE A 44 -28.36 13.88 10.26
CA ILE A 44 -27.13 14.45 9.69
C ILE A 44 -25.92 13.71 10.25
N SER A 45 -25.91 13.48 11.57
CA SER A 45 -24.83 12.76 12.25
C SER A 45 -24.74 11.30 11.81
N ALA A 46 -25.86 10.62 11.59
CA ALA A 46 -25.87 9.25 11.06
C ALA A 46 -25.27 9.20 9.64
N GLY A 47 -25.59 10.18 8.79
CA GLY A 47 -24.97 10.33 7.48
C GLY A 47 -23.45 10.52 7.57
N LEU A 48 -22.98 11.38 8.47
CA LEU A 48 -21.55 11.58 8.73
C LEU A 48 -20.86 10.30 9.21
N VAL A 49 -21.46 9.57 10.16
CA VAL A 49 -20.92 8.29 10.64
C VAL A 49 -20.85 7.26 9.52
N ALA A 50 -21.85 7.19 8.65
CA ALA A 50 -21.83 6.28 7.51
C ALA A 50 -20.67 6.60 6.55
N VAL A 51 -20.42 7.88 6.28
CA VAL A 51 -19.28 8.33 5.45
C VAL A 51 -17.94 7.97 6.12
N ILE A 52 -17.78 8.26 7.42
CA ILE A 52 -16.56 7.92 8.17
C ILE A 52 -16.31 6.42 8.15
N ALA A 53 -17.34 5.60 8.38
CA ALA A 53 -17.24 4.15 8.33
C ALA A 53 -16.83 3.66 6.94
N LEU A 54 -17.43 4.21 5.87
CA LEU A 54 -17.11 3.84 4.49
C LEU A 54 -15.67 4.20 4.12
N LEU A 55 -15.20 5.39 4.51
CA LEU A 55 -13.81 5.80 4.32
C LEU A 55 -12.85 4.90 5.10
N THR A 56 -13.21 4.54 6.32
CA THR A 56 -12.39 3.64 7.16
C THR A 56 -12.28 2.26 6.54
N VAL A 57 -13.39 1.66 6.09
CA VAL A 57 -13.37 0.39 5.36
C VAL A 57 -12.53 0.50 4.09
N SER A 58 -12.60 1.63 3.37
CA SER A 58 -11.81 1.86 2.16
C SER A 58 -10.31 1.87 2.46
N VAL A 59 -9.89 2.53 3.54
CA VAL A 59 -8.48 2.51 4.00
C VAL A 59 -8.05 1.10 4.41
N LEU A 60 -8.87 0.39 5.18
CA LEU A 60 -8.57 -0.98 5.64
C LEU A 60 -8.46 -2.00 4.49
N ARG A 61 -9.05 -1.68 3.34
CA ARG A 61 -8.97 -2.50 2.11
C ARG A 61 -7.76 -2.18 1.25
N ILE A 62 -6.93 -1.21 1.60
CA ILE A 62 -5.71 -0.91 0.84
C ILE A 62 -4.77 -2.12 0.86
N ARG A 63 -4.27 -2.48 -0.31
CA ARG A 63 -3.29 -3.56 -0.48
C ARG A 63 -2.22 -3.13 -1.46
N VAL A 64 -0.99 -3.48 -1.14
CA VAL A 64 0.15 -3.28 -2.04
C VAL A 64 0.53 -4.63 -2.64
N THR A 65 0.60 -4.71 -3.96
CA THR A 65 1.00 -5.94 -4.66
C THR A 65 2.12 -5.66 -5.62
N VAL A 66 3.06 -6.60 -5.70
CA VAL A 66 4.15 -6.63 -6.65
C VAL A 66 3.97 -7.87 -7.51
N GLU A 67 3.71 -7.67 -8.79
CA GLU A 67 3.49 -8.72 -9.78
C GLU A 67 4.59 -8.58 -10.85
N ALA A 68 5.30 -9.64 -11.18
CA ALA A 68 6.24 -9.65 -12.30
C ALA A 68 5.62 -10.34 -13.52
N THR A 69 5.94 -9.79 -14.68
CA THR A 69 5.70 -10.40 -16.00
C THR A 69 7.05 -10.59 -16.68
N GLU A 70 7.07 -11.15 -17.89
CA GLU A 70 8.33 -11.37 -18.63
C GLU A 70 9.12 -10.08 -18.91
N GLN A 71 8.45 -8.92 -19.02
CA GLN A 71 9.08 -7.65 -19.44
C GLN A 71 8.90 -6.51 -18.43
N SER A 72 7.97 -6.66 -17.47
CA SER A 72 7.62 -5.56 -16.57
C SER A 72 7.26 -6.03 -15.17
N LEU A 73 7.60 -5.20 -14.19
CA LEU A 73 7.16 -5.28 -12.81
C LEU A 73 5.95 -4.37 -12.60
N THR A 74 4.79 -4.93 -12.31
CA THR A 74 3.59 -4.19 -11.97
C THR A 74 3.47 -4.03 -10.46
N VAL A 75 3.59 -2.79 -10.00
CA VAL A 75 3.39 -2.40 -8.61
C VAL A 75 2.01 -1.75 -8.46
N ARG A 76 1.18 -2.24 -7.54
CA ARG A 76 -0.18 -1.73 -7.34
C ARG A 76 -0.41 -1.37 -5.90
N CYS A 77 -1.16 -0.29 -5.67
CA CYS A 77 -1.78 0.03 -4.40
C CYS A 77 -3.30 0.01 -4.63
N ARG A 78 -3.89 -1.18 -4.50
CA ARG A 78 -5.33 -1.38 -4.75
C ARG A 78 -6.16 -0.68 -3.68
N PRO A 79 -7.32 -0.09 -4.03
CA PRO A 79 -7.90 -0.01 -5.38
C PRO A 79 -7.45 1.19 -6.23
N PHE A 80 -6.61 2.08 -5.71
CA PHE A 80 -6.47 3.44 -6.26
C PHE A 80 -5.34 3.63 -7.29
N TYR A 81 -4.35 2.74 -7.34
CA TYR A 81 -3.15 2.97 -8.14
C TYR A 81 -2.52 1.68 -8.68
N SER A 82 -2.00 1.76 -9.90
CA SER A 82 -1.28 0.69 -10.57
C SER A 82 -0.22 1.30 -11.48
N ARG A 83 0.99 0.78 -11.45
CA ARG A 83 2.09 1.21 -12.32
C ARG A 83 2.87 -0.01 -12.81
N ALA A 84 3.09 -0.07 -14.12
CA ALA A 84 4.07 -0.99 -14.71
C ALA A 84 5.42 -0.27 -14.80
N ILE A 85 6.46 -0.95 -14.34
CA ILE A 85 7.88 -0.54 -14.39
C ILE A 85 8.57 -1.56 -15.29
N PRO A 86 9.17 -1.14 -16.41
CA PRO A 86 9.96 -2.05 -17.26
C PRO A 86 11.05 -2.73 -16.44
N LEU A 87 11.28 -4.03 -16.63
CA LEU A 87 12.33 -4.74 -15.89
C LEU A 87 13.74 -4.24 -16.26
N GLU A 88 13.90 -3.73 -17.48
CA GLU A 88 15.13 -3.06 -17.95
C GLU A 88 15.46 -1.76 -17.17
N ASP A 89 14.43 -1.11 -16.61
CA ASP A 89 14.58 0.11 -15.80
C ASP A 89 14.89 -0.21 -14.33
N VAL A 90 14.92 -1.48 -13.92
CA VAL A 90 15.25 -1.86 -12.55
C VAL A 90 16.76 -1.80 -12.38
N VAL A 91 17.22 -0.80 -11.63
CA VAL A 91 18.65 -0.58 -11.33
C VAL A 91 19.07 -1.41 -10.12
N ASP A 92 18.27 -1.35 -9.05
CA ASP A 92 18.49 -2.11 -7.82
C ASP A 92 17.17 -2.37 -7.10
N ALA A 93 17.15 -3.42 -6.28
CA ALA A 93 16.08 -3.68 -5.33
C ALA A 93 16.68 -4.20 -4.02
N SER A 94 16.37 -3.54 -2.91
CA SER A 94 16.95 -3.88 -1.61
C SER A 94 15.95 -3.71 -0.46
N PRO A 95 16.11 -4.42 0.67
CA PRO A 95 15.31 -4.20 1.86
C PRO A 95 15.42 -2.76 2.36
N ALA A 96 14.27 -2.15 2.67
CA ALA A 96 14.18 -0.82 3.24
C ALA A 96 13.90 -0.89 4.75
N PRO A 97 14.20 0.18 5.51
CA PRO A 97 13.65 0.36 6.84
C PRO A 97 12.12 0.23 6.81
N SER A 98 11.56 -0.41 7.83
CA SER A 98 10.12 -0.60 7.92
C SER A 98 9.40 0.73 7.98
N SER A 99 8.40 0.89 7.12
CA SER A 99 7.49 2.03 7.18
C SER A 99 6.61 1.95 8.42
N SER A 100 6.52 3.05 9.16
CA SER A 100 5.71 3.10 10.37
C SER A 100 4.28 3.61 10.08
N MET A 101 3.38 3.48 11.06
CA MET A 101 2.00 3.96 10.92
C MET A 101 1.91 5.48 10.73
N THR A 102 2.95 6.23 11.11
CA THR A 102 3.00 7.71 11.01
C THR A 102 3.30 8.20 9.60
N GLU A 103 3.96 7.38 8.77
CA GLU A 103 4.18 7.67 7.35
C GLU A 103 2.90 7.46 6.52
N GLY A 104 1.92 6.76 7.11
CA GLY A 104 0.58 6.59 6.58
C GLY A 104 0.42 5.44 5.59
N PHE A 105 -0.77 5.37 4.99
CA PHE A 105 -1.16 4.30 4.07
C PHE A 105 -1.45 4.86 2.67
N GLY A 106 -1.25 4.05 1.63
CA GLY A 106 -1.57 4.36 0.25
C GLY A 106 -0.36 4.85 -0.58
N VAL A 107 -0.67 5.60 -1.64
CA VAL A 107 0.34 6.21 -2.52
C VAL A 107 0.82 7.52 -1.90
N ARG A 108 2.13 7.68 -1.75
CA ARG A 108 2.75 8.86 -1.12
C ARG A 108 3.93 9.36 -1.93
N TYR A 109 4.12 10.67 -1.95
CA TYR A 109 5.38 11.27 -2.37
C TYR A 109 6.20 11.56 -1.12
N LEU A 110 7.40 10.99 -1.03
CA LEU A 110 8.26 11.04 0.16
C LEU A 110 9.42 12.05 0.00
N GLY A 111 9.41 12.86 -1.06
CA GLY A 111 10.52 13.77 -1.39
C GLY A 111 11.63 13.08 -2.16
N GLN A 112 12.59 13.86 -2.66
CA GLN A 112 13.78 13.36 -3.39
C GLN A 112 13.48 12.35 -4.51
N ARG A 113 12.37 12.54 -5.25
CA ARG A 113 11.90 11.62 -6.31
C ARG A 113 11.45 10.23 -5.81
N THR A 114 11.24 10.08 -4.50
CA THR A 114 10.78 8.84 -3.88
C THR A 114 9.27 8.80 -3.80
N TRP A 115 8.69 7.69 -4.28
CA TRP A 115 7.26 7.40 -4.20
C TRP A 115 7.01 6.16 -3.34
N GLY A 116 6.16 6.29 -2.33
CA GLY A 116 5.75 5.20 -1.44
C GLY A 116 4.45 4.54 -1.90
N LEU A 117 4.44 3.21 -1.93
CA LEU A 117 3.23 2.38 -1.96
C LEU A 117 3.17 1.65 -0.62
N LEU A 118 2.50 2.26 0.36
CA LEU A 118 2.65 1.91 1.75
C LEU A 118 1.39 1.31 2.36
N VAL A 119 1.56 0.24 3.14
CA VAL A 119 0.53 -0.28 4.06
C VAL A 119 1.02 -0.36 5.51
N GLY A 120 2.18 0.25 5.79
CA GLY A 120 2.92 0.08 7.03
C GLY A 120 3.62 -1.27 7.11
N GLY A 121 4.66 -1.35 7.95
CA GLY A 121 5.50 -2.53 8.11
C GLY A 121 6.69 -2.56 7.15
N PRO A 122 7.30 -3.75 6.95
CA PRO A 122 8.49 -3.91 6.15
C PRO A 122 8.27 -3.48 4.68
N ALA A 123 9.35 -3.08 4.02
CA ALA A 123 9.32 -2.55 2.67
C ALA A 123 10.61 -2.87 1.93
N ILE A 124 10.58 -2.74 0.60
CA ILE A 124 11.76 -2.70 -0.25
C ILE A 124 11.90 -1.31 -0.88
N VAL A 125 13.14 -0.91 -1.12
CA VAL A 125 13.47 0.16 -2.05
C VAL A 125 13.69 -0.47 -3.41
N LEU A 126 13.06 0.09 -4.44
CA LEU A 126 13.28 -0.25 -5.84
C LEU A 126 13.75 1.01 -6.56
N GLU A 127 14.96 0.95 -7.12
CA GLU A 127 15.58 2.05 -7.83
C GLU A 127 15.37 1.93 -9.34
N THR A 128 14.97 3.05 -9.95
CA THR A 128 14.85 3.21 -11.41
C THR A 128 15.53 4.52 -11.83
N PRO A 129 15.95 4.70 -13.09
CA PRO A 129 16.77 5.84 -13.52
C PRO A 129 16.22 7.22 -13.13
N GLY A 130 14.89 7.37 -13.08
CA GLY A 130 14.23 8.64 -12.78
C GLY A 130 13.48 8.69 -11.45
N ARG A 131 13.38 7.58 -10.72
CA ARG A 131 12.47 7.45 -9.57
C ARG A 131 12.90 6.35 -8.61
N THR A 132 12.74 6.62 -7.32
CA THR A 132 12.88 5.61 -6.28
C THR A 132 11.49 5.21 -5.79
N TRP A 133 11.26 3.92 -5.58
CA TRP A 133 9.99 3.40 -5.09
C TRP A 133 10.21 2.74 -3.73
N LEU A 134 9.44 3.16 -2.74
CA LEU A 134 9.37 2.47 -1.45
C LEU A 134 8.08 1.64 -1.43
N ILE A 135 8.19 0.32 -1.42
CA ILE A 135 7.06 -0.58 -1.63
C ILE A 135 6.92 -1.50 -0.43
N SER A 136 5.79 -1.43 0.28
CA SER A 136 5.53 -2.33 1.41
C SER A 136 5.45 -3.79 0.95
N THR A 137 6.11 -4.67 1.70
CA THR A 137 6.14 -6.12 1.48
C THR A 137 6.27 -6.83 2.84
N PRO A 138 5.62 -8.00 3.06
CA PRO A 138 5.80 -8.76 4.30
C PRO A 138 7.21 -9.38 4.45
N ASP A 139 7.91 -9.63 3.34
CA ASP A 139 9.23 -10.28 3.31
C ASP A 139 10.16 -9.50 2.36
N PRO A 140 10.86 -8.48 2.86
CA PRO A 140 11.73 -7.62 2.05
C PRO A 140 12.84 -8.37 1.33
N GLU A 141 13.51 -9.29 2.01
CA GLU A 141 14.66 -10.02 1.48
C GLU A 141 14.24 -10.90 0.30
N SER A 142 13.19 -11.72 0.48
CA SER A 142 12.69 -12.60 -0.57
C SER A 142 12.10 -11.81 -1.76
N THR A 143 11.43 -10.69 -1.47
CA THR A 143 10.84 -9.85 -2.51
C THR A 143 11.92 -9.18 -3.36
N ALA A 144 12.93 -8.58 -2.73
CA ALA A 144 14.04 -7.94 -3.43
C ALA A 144 14.81 -8.94 -4.30
N ALA A 145 15.15 -10.11 -3.75
CA ALA A 145 15.82 -11.18 -4.48
C ALA A 145 15.01 -11.65 -5.70
N SER A 146 13.69 -11.83 -5.51
CA SER A 146 12.78 -12.23 -6.60
C SER A 146 12.70 -11.18 -7.70
N VAL A 147 12.65 -9.89 -7.36
CA VAL A 147 12.63 -8.80 -8.34
C VAL A 147 13.92 -8.78 -9.16
N LEU A 148 15.08 -8.88 -8.50
CA LEU A 148 16.38 -8.91 -9.16
C LEU A 148 16.55 -10.12 -10.08
N ALA A 149 16.07 -11.30 -9.66
CA ALA A 149 16.12 -12.51 -10.48
C ALA A 149 15.31 -12.37 -11.80
N HIS A 150 14.17 -11.66 -11.76
CA HIS A 150 13.40 -11.38 -12.97
C HIS A 150 14.11 -10.34 -13.86
N ALA A 151 14.73 -9.32 -13.27
CA ALA A 151 15.49 -8.31 -14.00
C ALA A 151 16.74 -8.90 -14.68
N SER A 152 17.47 -9.80 -14.01
CA SER A 152 18.65 -10.45 -14.59
C SER A 152 18.31 -11.39 -15.76
N THR A 153 17.22 -12.14 -15.63
CA THR A 153 16.74 -13.06 -16.70
C THR A 153 16.45 -12.32 -18.01
N LEU A 154 16.00 -11.06 -17.94
CA LEU A 154 15.78 -10.23 -19.13
C LEU A 154 17.11 -9.80 -19.78
N LYS A 155 18.14 -9.53 -18.96
CA LYS A 155 19.44 -9.01 -19.43
C LYS A 155 20.30 -10.08 -20.11
N ASP A 156 20.07 -11.35 -19.78
CA ASP A 156 20.77 -12.51 -20.36
C ASP A 156 20.15 -13.01 -21.68
N ARG A 157 19.03 -12.41 -22.13
CA ARG A 157 18.37 -12.70 -23.41
C ARG A 157 18.75 -11.67 -24.48
#